data_AF-A0A3T0RUK8-F1
#
_entry.id   AF-A0A3T0RUK8-F1
#
_cell.length_a   1.000
_cell.length_b   1.000
_cell.length_c   1.000
_cell.angle_alpha   90.00
_cell.angle_beta   90.00
_cell.angle_gamma   90.00
#
_symmetry.space_group_name_H-M   'P 1'
#
loop_
_entity.id
_entity.type
_entity.pdbx_description
1 polymer ?
#
loop_
_entity_poly.entity_id
_entity_poly.type
_entity_poly.pdbx_seq_one_letter_code
_entity_poly.pdbx_strand_id
1 'polypeptide(L)'
;MKKTTMVLSALMMALVNTTGCSNTGTKFALPQQNEQFSGQTFYNNKVDMLFVVDNSKSMLQYQQRLAAKVGDMVDTLNSLGMDYRIGVTTSTMAKTSDYPSARKLVGNPVYLTSANVNLLADRIIVGESGSDLERSLDAMKLVTSPDFSGQFLRSDALFSVIFISDEVDQSSEFGNPDSNDFVNYLNTRKPLFDDGTRGWIANYIGILTNQSCDSLGGHVSIGTQFNKLVDASNGVKSSICAADLSSAVANIKARIISQLTSYRFGDVPNKATIQVTVGGKAISEDSANGWTLETEVNGATTVYLLKFHGEAIPAANEQVTVNYKPNGAT
;
A
#
# COMPACT_ATOMS: atom_id res chain seq x y z
N MET A 1 92.05 4.77 -15.22
CA MET A 1 91.12 3.66 -15.56
C MET A 1 90.75 3.77 -17.03
N LYS A 2 90.97 2.68 -17.80
CA LYS A 2 90.38 2.24 -19.09
C LYS A 2 89.93 3.32 -20.11
N LYS A 3 90.64 3.53 -21.23
CA LYS A 3 90.58 2.84 -22.56
C LYS A 3 89.42 3.26 -23.49
N THR A 4 89.75 4.08 -24.50
CA THR A 4 89.58 3.93 -25.98
C THR A 4 88.41 3.08 -26.54
N THR A 5 87.67 3.61 -27.53
CA THR A 5 87.65 3.25 -28.99
C THR A 5 86.26 3.34 -29.66
N MET A 6 86.25 4.01 -30.83
CA MET A 6 85.54 3.78 -32.11
C MET A 6 84.00 3.74 -32.29
N VAL A 7 83.64 4.63 -33.23
CA VAL A 7 82.54 4.70 -34.21
C VAL A 7 82.24 3.38 -34.94
N LEU A 8 80.95 3.10 -35.24
CA LEU A 8 80.53 2.52 -36.53
C LEU A 8 79.04 2.75 -36.82
N SER A 9 78.75 3.39 -37.96
CA SER A 9 77.45 3.43 -38.64
C SER A 9 77.05 2.05 -39.16
N ALA A 10 75.76 1.72 -39.11
CA ALA A 10 75.18 0.66 -39.93
C ALA A 10 73.79 1.09 -40.43
N LEU A 11 73.72 1.32 -41.74
CA LEU A 11 72.52 1.46 -42.56
C LEU A 11 72.07 0.04 -42.92
N MET A 12 70.82 -0.34 -42.62
CA MET A 12 70.23 -1.58 -43.18
C MET A 12 68.76 -1.36 -43.53
N MET A 13 68.54 -1.37 -44.83
CA MET A 13 67.27 -1.41 -45.55
C MET A 13 66.68 -2.82 -45.40
N ALA A 14 65.38 -2.99 -45.11
CA ALA A 14 64.55 -4.02 -45.74
C ALA A 14 63.07 -4.06 -45.27
N LEU A 15 62.22 -4.34 -46.26
CA LEU A 15 60.94 -5.07 -46.21
C LEU A 15 59.68 -4.30 -45.78
N VAL A 16 59.04 -3.71 -46.79
CA VAL A 16 57.59 -3.49 -46.84
C VAL A 16 56.92 -4.85 -46.92
N ASN A 17 56.35 -5.32 -45.81
CA ASN A 17 55.39 -6.43 -45.83
C ASN A 17 54.01 -5.85 -46.09
N THR A 18 53.49 -6.09 -47.29
CA THR A 18 52.05 -6.00 -47.58
C THR A 18 51.35 -7.14 -46.85
N THR A 19 51.02 -6.97 -45.58
CA THR A 19 50.00 -7.81 -44.95
C THR A 19 48.66 -7.42 -45.53
N GLY A 20 48.18 -8.23 -46.48
CA GLY A 20 46.81 -8.14 -46.96
C GLY A 20 45.85 -8.20 -45.77
N CYS A 21 44.86 -7.30 -45.75
CA CYS A 21 43.73 -7.42 -44.86
C CYS A 21 43.10 -8.80 -45.06
N SER A 22 43.29 -9.70 -44.10
CA SER A 22 42.38 -10.82 -43.97
C SER A 22 41.03 -10.21 -43.55
N ASN A 23 39.98 -10.48 -44.31
CA ASN A 23 38.60 -10.26 -43.90
C ASN A 23 38.22 -11.27 -42.81
N THR A 24 38.95 -11.25 -41.69
CA THR A 24 38.45 -11.85 -40.46
C THR A 24 37.57 -10.80 -39.83
N GLY A 25 36.25 -10.94 -40.05
CA GLY A 25 35.26 -10.12 -39.39
C GLY A 25 35.55 -10.15 -37.89
N THR A 26 35.96 -8.99 -37.36
CA THR A 26 36.05 -8.76 -35.93
C THR A 26 34.65 -8.95 -35.37
N LYS A 27 34.38 -10.17 -34.89
CA LYS A 27 33.23 -10.41 -34.02
C LYS A 27 33.57 -9.69 -32.73
N PHE A 28 33.06 -8.47 -32.60
CA PHE A 28 32.85 -7.88 -31.28
C PHE A 28 31.90 -8.81 -30.55
N ALA A 29 32.44 -9.76 -29.80
CA ALA A 29 31.69 -10.36 -28.72
C ALA A 29 31.47 -9.22 -27.73
N LEU A 30 30.28 -8.62 -27.78
CA LEU A 30 29.80 -7.84 -26.66
C LEU A 30 29.92 -8.77 -25.44
N PRO A 31 30.61 -8.36 -24.36
CA PRO A 31 30.55 -9.15 -23.15
C PRO A 31 29.06 -9.32 -22.82
N GLN A 32 28.61 -10.56 -22.62
CA GLN A 32 27.31 -10.80 -22.01
C GLN A 32 27.36 -10.13 -20.64
N GLN A 33 26.90 -8.89 -20.54
CA GLN A 33 26.52 -8.33 -19.26
C GLN A 33 25.36 -9.19 -18.80
N ASN A 34 25.69 -10.14 -17.93
CA ASN A 34 24.74 -10.83 -17.12
C ASN A 34 24.24 -9.77 -16.12
N GLU A 35 23.35 -8.88 -16.56
CA GLU A 35 22.73 -7.89 -15.68
C GLU A 35 21.76 -8.64 -14.77
N GLN A 36 22.33 -9.25 -13.73
CA GLN A 36 21.58 -9.73 -12.60
C GLN A 36 21.19 -8.50 -11.79
N PHE A 37 19.93 -8.10 -11.88
CA PHE A 37 19.40 -7.04 -11.05
C PHE A 37 19.27 -7.61 -9.64
N SER A 38 20.09 -7.08 -8.73
CA SER A 38 20.06 -7.40 -7.31
C SER A 38 19.64 -6.15 -6.56
N GLY A 39 18.46 -6.19 -5.94
CA GLY A 39 17.98 -5.14 -5.05
C GLY A 39 17.90 -5.69 -3.64
N GLN A 40 18.68 -5.11 -2.72
CA GLN A 40 18.37 -5.20 -1.29
C GLN A 40 17.30 -4.14 -1.02
N THR A 41 16.12 -4.56 -0.57
CA THR A 41 15.07 -3.61 -0.20
C THR A 41 14.62 -3.82 1.23
N PHE A 42 14.38 -2.71 1.92
CA PHE A 42 13.54 -2.66 3.09
C PHE A 42 12.21 -2.08 2.63
N TYR A 43 11.13 -2.82 2.85
CA TYR A 43 9.79 -2.35 2.52
C TYR A 43 9.40 -1.17 3.42
N ASN A 44 8.54 -0.29 2.89
CA ASN A 44 7.90 0.71 3.72
C ASN A 44 7.00 -0.02 4.74
N ASN A 45 7.38 0.00 6.01
CA ASN A 45 6.64 -0.64 7.10
C ASN A 45 5.68 0.33 7.81
N LYS A 46 5.52 1.56 7.30
CA LYS A 46 4.72 2.60 7.94
C LYS A 46 3.32 2.66 7.35
N VAL A 47 2.32 2.65 8.21
CA VAL A 47 0.91 2.79 7.80
C VAL A 47 0.11 3.69 8.74
N ASP A 48 -0.65 4.62 8.19
CA ASP A 48 -1.61 5.42 8.93
C ASP A 48 -3.01 4.93 8.56
N MET A 49 -3.74 4.37 9.52
CA MET A 49 -5.07 3.81 9.32
C MET A 49 -6.13 4.73 9.91
N LEU A 50 -7.13 5.13 9.14
CA LEU A 50 -8.27 5.92 9.61
C LEU A 50 -9.55 5.10 9.50
N PHE A 51 -10.18 4.82 10.64
CA PHE A 51 -11.55 4.35 10.67
C PHE A 51 -12.50 5.54 10.64
N VAL A 52 -13.32 5.62 9.60
CA VAL A 52 -14.41 6.59 9.50
C VAL A 52 -15.69 5.83 9.80
N VAL A 53 -16.18 6.02 11.02
CA VAL A 53 -17.28 5.24 11.58
C VAL A 53 -18.56 6.04 11.48
N ASP A 54 -19.53 5.47 10.76
CA ASP A 54 -20.86 6.02 10.78
C ASP A 54 -21.48 5.88 12.18
N ASN A 55 -21.94 7.02 12.70
CA ASN A 55 -22.50 7.14 14.03
C ASN A 55 -24.01 7.45 14.00
N SER A 56 -24.68 7.18 12.88
CA SER A 56 -26.15 7.18 12.77
C SER A 56 -26.80 6.07 13.63
N LYS A 57 -28.13 6.12 13.77
CA LYS A 57 -28.89 5.34 14.76
C LYS A 57 -28.83 3.81 14.58
N SER A 58 -28.63 3.31 13.37
CA SER A 58 -28.59 1.88 13.05
C SER A 58 -27.21 1.24 13.31
N MET A 59 -26.18 2.05 13.56
CA MET A 59 -24.80 1.63 13.39
C MET A 59 -24.18 0.89 14.58
N LEU A 60 -24.73 1.00 15.79
CA LEU A 60 -24.09 0.47 17.01
C LEU A 60 -23.77 -1.04 16.91
N GLN A 61 -24.68 -1.84 16.36
CA GLN A 61 -24.47 -3.27 16.16
C GLN A 61 -23.25 -3.57 15.27
N TYR A 62 -23.05 -2.76 14.23
CA TYR A 62 -21.95 -2.96 13.27
C TYR A 62 -20.62 -2.45 13.84
N GLN A 63 -20.66 -1.35 14.60
CA GLN A 63 -19.51 -0.86 15.38
C GLN A 63 -19.00 -1.94 16.34
N GLN A 64 -19.89 -2.61 17.06
CA GLN A 64 -19.54 -3.71 17.97
C GLN A 64 -18.95 -4.92 17.24
N ARG A 65 -19.54 -5.31 16.09
CA ARG A 65 -18.98 -6.40 15.26
C ARG A 65 -17.59 -6.08 14.73
N LEU A 66 -17.33 -4.82 14.36
CA LEU A 66 -16.02 -4.38 13.91
C LEU A 66 -15.03 -4.37 15.08
N ALA A 67 -15.40 -3.77 16.20
CA ALA A 67 -14.58 -3.68 17.42
C ALA A 67 -14.15 -5.08 17.92
N ALA A 68 -15.03 -6.09 17.79
CA ALA A 68 -14.73 -7.47 18.17
C ALA A 68 -13.69 -8.16 17.26
N LYS A 69 -13.34 -7.60 16.09
CA LYS A 69 -12.48 -8.23 15.08
C LYS A 69 -11.20 -7.48 14.77
N VAL A 70 -11.11 -6.19 15.12
CA VAL A 70 -9.90 -5.39 14.84
C VAL A 70 -8.65 -5.85 15.61
N GLY A 71 -8.80 -6.62 16.68
CA GLY A 71 -7.67 -7.21 17.42
C GLY A 71 -6.75 -8.05 16.54
N ASP A 72 -7.31 -8.94 15.72
CA ASP A 72 -6.55 -9.82 14.82
C ASP A 72 -5.70 -9.04 13.81
N MET A 73 -6.21 -7.88 13.36
CA MET A 73 -5.47 -6.98 12.48
C MET A 73 -4.29 -6.35 13.22
N VAL A 74 -4.52 -5.84 14.43
CA VAL A 74 -3.50 -5.22 15.26
C VAL A 74 -2.40 -6.22 15.63
N ASP A 75 -2.77 -7.44 16.02
CA ASP A 75 -1.82 -8.50 16.37
C ASP A 75 -0.91 -8.86 15.19
N THR A 76 -1.47 -8.91 13.98
CA THR A 76 -0.68 -9.13 12.76
C THR A 76 0.26 -7.96 12.46
N LEU A 77 -0.20 -6.71 12.64
CA LEU A 77 0.67 -5.53 12.45
C LEU A 77 1.82 -5.53 13.45
N ASN A 78 1.55 -5.90 14.71
CA ASN A 78 2.55 -6.01 15.76
C ASN A 78 3.54 -7.14 15.48
N SER A 79 3.07 -8.33 15.06
CA SER A 79 3.96 -9.47 14.78
C SER A 79 4.90 -9.20 13.61
N LEU A 80 4.46 -8.42 12.63
CA LEU A 80 5.27 -7.98 11.50
C LEU A 80 6.13 -6.74 11.81
N GLY A 81 6.02 -6.15 13.00
CA GLY A 81 6.79 -4.95 13.38
C GLY A 81 6.44 -3.70 12.58
N MET A 82 5.18 -3.59 12.15
CA MET A 82 4.70 -2.42 11.39
C MET A 82 4.64 -1.18 12.28
N ASP A 83 5.09 -0.04 11.74
CA ASP A 83 5.02 1.27 12.40
C ASP A 83 3.71 1.96 12.02
N TYR A 84 2.69 1.82 12.86
CA TYR A 84 1.36 2.32 12.55
C TYR A 84 0.87 3.46 13.43
N ARG A 85 -0.01 4.28 12.84
CA ARG A 85 -0.90 5.19 13.56
C ARG A 85 -2.35 4.83 13.22
N ILE A 86 -3.23 4.76 14.21
CA ILE A 86 -4.65 4.45 14.00
C ILE A 86 -5.51 5.59 14.53
N GLY A 87 -6.18 6.30 13.63
CA GLY A 87 -7.18 7.30 13.95
C GLY A 87 -8.59 6.73 13.82
N VAL A 88 -9.53 7.30 14.58
CA VAL A 88 -10.97 7.06 14.39
C VAL A 88 -11.67 8.42 14.30
N THR A 89 -12.60 8.59 13.37
CA THR A 89 -13.47 9.77 13.26
C THR A 89 -14.90 9.32 12.96
N THR A 90 -15.88 10.19 13.17
CA THR A 90 -17.30 9.90 12.92
C THR A 90 -17.79 10.48 11.58
N SER A 91 -18.89 9.95 11.04
CA SER A 91 -19.58 10.49 9.85
C SER A 91 -20.22 11.87 10.09
N THR A 92 -20.57 12.20 11.34
CA THR A 92 -21.22 13.47 11.67
C THR A 92 -20.29 14.68 11.47
N MET A 93 -20.76 15.64 10.67
CA MET A 93 -20.02 16.88 10.33
C MET A 93 -20.72 18.18 10.75
N ALA A 94 -21.85 18.08 11.46
CA ALA A 94 -22.60 19.22 11.97
C ALA A 94 -21.78 20.09 12.93
N LYS A 95 -21.96 21.42 12.86
CA LYS A 95 -21.23 22.42 13.66
C LYS A 95 -22.09 22.86 14.86
N THR A 96 -22.48 21.92 15.71
CA THR A 96 -23.25 22.17 16.94
C THR A 96 -22.65 21.40 18.12
N SER A 97 -22.85 21.90 19.34
CA SER A 97 -22.45 21.23 20.58
C SER A 97 -23.20 19.92 20.84
N ASP A 98 -24.34 19.70 20.17
CA ASP A 98 -25.14 18.48 20.32
C ASP A 98 -24.41 17.23 19.82
N TYR A 99 -23.40 17.41 18.95
CA TYR A 99 -22.57 16.35 18.41
C TYR A 99 -21.12 16.50 18.88
N PRO A 100 -20.80 16.18 20.14
CA PRO A 100 -19.48 16.42 20.71
C PRO A 100 -18.38 15.62 20.01
N SER A 101 -18.71 14.51 19.35
CA SER A 101 -17.79 13.65 18.61
C SER A 101 -17.53 14.11 17.17
N ALA A 102 -18.30 15.06 16.66
CA ALA A 102 -18.19 15.51 15.28
C ALA A 102 -16.88 16.25 14.99
N ARG A 103 -16.43 16.19 13.73
CA ARG A 103 -15.35 17.02 13.17
C ARG A 103 -13.99 16.90 13.89
N LYS A 104 -13.69 15.75 14.49
CA LYS A 104 -12.42 15.50 15.19
C LYS A 104 -12.04 14.02 15.16
N LEU A 105 -10.79 13.74 15.51
CA LEU A 105 -10.37 12.37 15.85
C LEU A 105 -10.88 12.01 17.25
N VAL A 106 -11.32 10.76 17.41
CA VAL A 106 -11.89 10.21 18.64
C VAL A 106 -10.77 9.83 19.61
N GLY A 107 -10.94 10.28 20.86
CA GLY A 107 -10.07 9.96 21.98
C GLY A 107 -8.83 10.85 22.10
N ASN A 108 -8.08 10.62 23.19
CA ASN A 108 -6.79 11.24 23.47
C ASN A 108 -5.80 10.12 23.86
N PRO A 109 -4.60 10.00 23.24
CA PRO A 109 -4.09 10.79 22.11
C PRO A 109 -4.96 10.67 20.86
N VAL A 110 -4.89 11.62 19.93
CA VAL A 110 -5.76 11.66 18.73
C VAL A 110 -5.58 10.48 17.77
N TYR A 111 -4.47 9.75 17.87
CA TYR A 111 -4.25 8.48 17.19
C TYR A 111 -3.56 7.47 18.11
N LEU A 112 -3.73 6.20 17.81
CA LEU A 112 -3.14 5.09 18.53
C LEU A 112 -1.86 4.61 17.83
N THR A 113 -0.92 4.10 18.60
CA THR A 113 0.28 3.39 18.14
C THR A 113 0.34 2.05 18.88
N SER A 114 1.37 1.24 18.64
CA SER A 114 1.58 -0.02 19.38
C SER A 114 1.57 0.13 20.90
N ALA A 115 1.90 1.32 21.42
CA ALA A 115 1.91 1.59 22.87
C ALA A 115 0.51 1.68 23.51
N ASN A 116 -0.55 1.95 22.75
CA ASN A 116 -1.90 2.19 23.28
C ASN A 116 -3.02 1.64 22.38
N VAL A 117 -2.68 0.77 21.43
CA VAL A 117 -3.62 0.19 20.46
C VAL A 117 -4.72 -0.66 21.11
N ASN A 118 -4.53 -1.10 22.35
CA ASN A 118 -5.56 -1.77 23.15
C ASN A 118 -6.83 -0.92 23.33
N LEU A 119 -6.76 0.40 23.12
CA LEU A 119 -7.91 1.31 23.15
C LEU A 119 -8.72 1.32 21.84
N LEU A 120 -8.28 0.64 20.78
CA LEU A 120 -8.88 0.76 19.44
C LEU A 120 -10.34 0.29 19.42
N ALA A 121 -10.63 -0.87 20.02
CA ALA A 121 -11.98 -1.43 20.05
C ALA A 121 -12.97 -0.44 20.66
N ASP A 122 -12.62 0.17 21.79
CA ASP A 122 -13.45 1.19 22.46
C ASP A 122 -13.63 2.44 21.61
N ARG A 123 -12.59 2.87 20.87
CA ARG A 123 -12.68 4.06 20.00
C ARG A 123 -13.53 3.85 18.76
N ILE A 124 -13.67 2.62 18.28
CA ILE A 124 -14.54 2.27 17.15
C ILE A 124 -16.02 2.35 17.57
N ILE A 125 -16.33 2.08 18.85
CA ILE A 125 -17.69 2.20 19.38
C ILE A 125 -17.96 3.67 19.73
N VAL A 126 -18.25 4.45 18.69
CA VAL A 126 -18.52 5.89 18.78
C VAL A 126 -19.95 6.22 19.20
N GLY A 127 -20.83 5.20 19.21
CA GLY A 127 -22.25 5.33 19.54
C GLY A 127 -23.10 5.71 18.33
N GLU A 128 -24.38 5.99 18.59
CA GLU A 128 -25.44 6.14 17.58
C GLU A 128 -26.13 7.51 17.64
N SER A 129 -25.52 8.47 18.35
CA SER A 129 -26.04 9.83 18.56
C SER A 129 -25.55 10.82 17.50
N GLY A 130 -25.24 10.34 16.29
CA GLY A 130 -24.83 11.17 15.16
C GLY A 130 -25.99 11.87 14.48
N SER A 131 -25.64 12.72 13.51
CA SER A 131 -26.59 13.36 12.60
C SER A 131 -27.15 12.33 11.63
N ASP A 132 -28.42 12.49 11.22
CA ASP A 132 -29.06 11.78 10.09
C ASP A 132 -28.53 12.29 8.71
N LEU A 133 -27.31 12.83 8.68
CA LEU A 133 -26.63 13.33 7.48
C LEU A 133 -25.16 12.87 7.55
N GLU A 134 -24.91 11.72 6.93
CA GLU A 134 -23.69 10.95 7.03
C GLU A 134 -22.67 11.51 6.05
N ARG A 135 -21.61 12.12 6.58
CA ARG A 135 -20.64 12.89 5.80
C ARG A 135 -19.23 12.38 6.05
N SER A 136 -19.07 11.07 5.90
CA SER A 136 -17.82 10.32 6.12
C SER A 136 -16.67 10.81 5.22
N LEU A 137 -16.93 11.14 3.96
CA LEU A 137 -15.90 11.66 3.06
C LEU A 137 -15.43 13.07 3.47
N ASP A 138 -16.34 13.94 3.88
CA ASP A 138 -16.00 15.24 4.46
C ASP A 138 -15.22 15.09 5.78
N ALA A 139 -15.63 14.15 6.64
CA ALA A 139 -14.94 13.86 7.89
C ALA A 139 -13.50 13.37 7.66
N MET A 140 -13.31 12.40 6.74
CA MET A 140 -11.99 11.95 6.31
C MET A 140 -11.15 13.13 5.83
N LYS A 141 -11.67 13.95 4.92
CA LYS A 141 -10.94 15.09 4.36
C LYS A 141 -10.57 16.12 5.43
N LEU A 142 -11.47 16.42 6.37
CA LEU A 142 -11.19 17.33 7.47
C LEU A 142 -10.01 16.84 8.32
N VAL A 143 -10.07 15.61 8.84
CA VAL A 143 -9.08 15.12 9.81
C VAL A 143 -7.74 14.75 9.18
N THR A 144 -7.69 14.65 7.86
CA THR A 144 -6.45 14.41 7.10
C THR A 144 -5.90 15.67 6.43
N SER A 145 -6.61 16.79 6.51
CA SER A 145 -6.18 18.05 5.90
C SER A 145 -4.85 18.54 6.52
N PRO A 146 -4.02 19.29 5.76
CA PRO A 146 -2.78 19.86 6.28
C PRO A 146 -2.98 20.75 7.51
N ASP A 147 -4.12 21.44 7.59
CA ASP A 147 -4.43 22.39 8.67
C ASP A 147 -5.05 21.71 9.90
N PHE A 148 -5.30 20.40 9.86
CA PHE A 148 -5.89 19.69 10.98
C PHE A 148 -4.91 19.55 12.15
N SER A 149 -5.30 20.06 13.31
CA SER A 149 -4.54 19.93 14.54
C SER A 149 -4.48 18.46 14.98
N GLY A 150 -3.29 17.87 15.01
CA GLY A 150 -3.08 16.49 15.47
C GLY A 150 -2.00 15.73 14.71
N GLN A 151 -1.61 16.20 13.52
CA GLN A 151 -0.55 15.60 12.68
C GLN A 151 -0.65 14.07 12.58
N PHE A 152 -1.88 13.57 12.40
CA PHE A 152 -2.14 12.13 12.30
C PHE A 152 -1.37 11.52 11.11
N LEU A 153 -1.46 12.17 9.95
CA LEU A 153 -0.98 11.64 8.68
C LEU A 153 0.49 11.99 8.39
N ARG A 154 1.32 10.97 8.26
CA ARG A 154 2.75 11.03 7.88
C ARG A 154 2.90 10.98 6.36
N SER A 155 3.87 11.71 5.82
CA SER A 155 4.13 11.72 4.37
C SER A 155 4.69 10.41 3.86
N ASP A 156 5.51 9.73 4.66
CA ASP A 156 6.22 8.49 4.33
C ASP A 156 5.48 7.20 4.70
N ALA A 157 4.27 7.28 5.28
CA ALA A 157 3.45 6.11 5.61
C ALA A 157 2.37 5.84 4.56
N LEU A 158 2.03 4.59 4.25
CA LEU A 158 0.81 4.28 3.48
C LEU A 158 -0.41 4.82 4.23
N PHE A 159 -1.32 5.52 3.58
CA PHE A 159 -2.60 5.88 4.19
C PHE A 159 -3.68 4.84 3.87
N SER A 160 -4.27 4.19 4.87
CA SER A 160 -5.42 3.31 4.68
C SER A 160 -6.65 3.90 5.35
N VAL A 161 -7.67 4.25 4.58
CA VAL A 161 -8.97 4.65 5.12
C VAL A 161 -9.94 3.47 5.08
N ILE A 162 -10.65 3.23 6.17
CA ILE A 162 -11.69 2.22 6.31
C ILE A 162 -12.99 2.94 6.64
N PHE A 163 -13.91 2.96 5.69
CA PHE A 163 -15.26 3.45 5.90
C PHE A 163 -16.15 2.31 6.39
N ILE A 164 -16.94 2.57 7.42
CA ILE A 164 -18.04 1.69 7.85
C ILE A 164 -19.32 2.49 7.93
N SER A 165 -20.31 2.12 7.11
CA SER A 165 -21.62 2.77 7.01
C SER A 165 -22.61 1.81 6.37
N ASP A 166 -23.89 1.92 6.74
CA ASP A 166 -24.98 1.19 6.11
C ASP A 166 -25.77 2.03 5.08
N GLU A 167 -25.27 3.21 4.73
CA GLU A 167 -25.92 4.12 3.79
C GLU A 167 -24.99 4.91 2.85
N VAL A 168 -25.60 5.80 2.07
CA VAL A 168 -24.92 6.69 1.12
C VAL A 168 -24.18 7.80 1.85
N ASP A 169 -23.02 8.19 1.31
CA ASP A 169 -22.32 9.37 1.80
C ASP A 169 -22.95 10.64 1.21
N GLN A 170 -23.32 11.58 2.08
CA GLN A 170 -23.99 12.84 1.76
C GLN A 170 -23.04 14.05 1.92
N SER A 171 -21.74 13.85 1.77
CA SER A 171 -20.73 14.91 1.87
C SER A 171 -20.98 16.03 0.85
N SER A 172 -20.67 17.27 1.26
CA SER A 172 -20.92 18.47 0.45
C SER A 172 -20.08 19.69 0.85
N GLU A 173 -19.34 19.67 1.96
CA GLU A 173 -18.56 20.83 2.41
C GLU A 173 -17.20 20.93 1.70
N PHE A 174 -16.58 19.79 1.38
CA PHE A 174 -15.24 19.77 0.83
C PHE A 174 -15.13 19.15 -0.57
N GLY A 175 -16.24 18.70 -1.16
CA GLY A 175 -16.26 18.15 -2.51
C GLY A 175 -17.58 17.47 -2.83
N ASN A 176 -17.76 17.09 -4.09
CA ASN A 176 -18.90 16.30 -4.54
C ASN A 176 -18.55 14.80 -4.45
N PRO A 177 -19.23 14.01 -3.60
CA PRO A 177 -18.94 12.59 -3.41
C PRO A 177 -19.35 11.74 -4.63
N ASP A 178 -20.13 12.30 -5.54
CA ASP A 178 -20.45 11.68 -6.82
C ASP A 178 -19.43 11.95 -7.93
N SER A 179 -18.36 12.69 -7.63
CA SER A 179 -17.28 13.00 -8.57
C SER A 179 -15.94 12.37 -8.15
N ASN A 180 -14.84 12.75 -8.82
CA ASN A 180 -13.49 12.35 -8.43
C ASN A 180 -12.85 13.29 -7.39
N ASP A 181 -13.56 14.25 -6.81
CA ASP A 181 -13.00 15.26 -5.90
C ASP A 181 -12.21 14.66 -4.73
N PHE A 182 -12.74 13.62 -4.08
CA PHE A 182 -12.07 12.95 -2.96
C PHE A 182 -10.90 12.06 -3.41
N VAL A 183 -10.98 11.45 -4.58
CA VAL A 183 -9.86 10.71 -5.20
C VAL A 183 -8.71 11.68 -5.51
N ASN A 184 -9.02 12.83 -6.12
CA ASN A 184 -8.04 13.88 -6.43
C ASN A 184 -7.41 14.46 -5.16
N TYR A 185 -8.22 14.67 -4.12
CA TYR A 185 -7.72 15.07 -2.81
C TYR A 185 -6.71 14.06 -2.25
N LEU A 186 -7.04 12.76 -2.24
CA LEU A 186 -6.14 11.74 -1.71
C LEU A 186 -4.87 11.57 -2.57
N ASN A 187 -4.97 11.64 -3.89
CA ASN A 187 -3.81 11.66 -4.80
C ASN A 187 -2.87 12.83 -4.52
N THR A 188 -3.41 14.00 -4.17
CA THR A 188 -2.61 15.17 -3.80
C THR A 188 -2.03 15.02 -2.40
N ARG A 189 -2.82 14.51 -1.45
CA ARG A 189 -2.44 14.41 -0.04
C ARG A 189 -1.41 13.32 0.21
N LYS A 190 -1.48 12.24 -0.58
CA LYS A 190 -0.71 11.00 -0.51
C LYS A 190 -0.34 10.57 -1.94
N PRO A 191 0.60 11.26 -2.60
CA PRO A 191 1.05 10.89 -3.94
C PRO A 191 1.67 9.49 -3.94
N LEU A 192 1.95 8.97 -5.14
CA LEU A 192 2.78 7.77 -5.27
C LEU A 192 4.11 7.97 -4.54
N PHE A 193 4.61 6.91 -3.92
CA PHE A 193 5.98 6.88 -3.41
C PHE A 193 6.96 6.83 -4.60
N ASP A 194 8.24 7.09 -4.33
CA ASP A 194 9.29 7.16 -5.35
C ASP A 194 9.45 5.86 -6.15
N ASP A 195 9.09 4.71 -5.56
CA ASP A 195 9.08 3.39 -6.20
C ASP A 195 7.80 3.12 -7.03
N GLY A 196 6.92 4.12 -7.16
CA GLY A 196 5.64 4.03 -7.86
C GLY A 196 4.54 3.30 -7.09
N THR A 197 4.77 2.89 -5.84
CA THR A 197 3.71 2.33 -4.99
C THR A 197 2.72 3.41 -4.57
N ARG A 198 1.47 3.00 -4.29
CA ARG A 198 0.40 3.94 -3.94
C ARG A 198 0.61 4.51 -2.54
N GLY A 199 0.44 5.83 -2.39
CA GLY A 199 0.47 6.49 -1.10
C GLY A 199 -0.78 6.30 -0.25
N TRP A 200 -1.88 5.82 -0.84
CA TRP A 200 -3.13 5.60 -0.14
C TRP A 200 -3.96 4.43 -0.70
N ILE A 201 -4.80 3.87 0.15
CA ILE A 201 -5.85 2.89 -0.18
C ILE A 201 -7.14 3.19 0.61
N ALA A 202 -8.29 2.95 -0.01
CA ALA A 202 -9.60 3.07 0.64
C ALA A 202 -10.29 1.73 0.70
N ASN A 203 -10.93 1.43 1.83
CA ASN A 203 -11.70 0.23 2.05
C ASN A 203 -13.09 0.60 2.54
N TYR A 204 -14.07 -0.26 2.25
CA TYR A 204 -15.46 -0.02 2.61
C TYR A 204 -16.09 -1.30 3.17
N ILE A 205 -16.63 -1.20 4.38
CA ILE A 205 -17.49 -2.18 5.01
C ILE A 205 -18.90 -1.58 5.04
N GLY A 206 -19.79 -2.03 4.17
CA GLY A 206 -21.11 -1.43 4.07
C GLY A 206 -22.06 -2.20 3.18
N ILE A 207 -23.15 -1.55 2.78
CA ILE A 207 -24.15 -2.14 1.90
C ILE A 207 -23.61 -2.13 0.45
N LEU A 208 -23.48 -3.31 -0.14
CA LEU A 208 -22.94 -3.51 -1.49
C LEU A 208 -24.01 -3.91 -2.52
N THR A 209 -25.16 -4.38 -2.05
CA THR A 209 -26.29 -4.84 -2.86
C THR A 209 -27.59 -4.37 -2.20
N ASN A 210 -28.74 -4.52 -2.85
CA ASN A 210 -30.05 -4.14 -2.29
C ASN A 210 -30.53 -5.03 -1.13
N GLN A 211 -29.62 -5.71 -0.43
CA GLN A 211 -29.92 -6.51 0.76
C GLN A 211 -30.08 -5.59 1.97
N SER A 212 -31.19 -5.74 2.70
CA SER A 212 -31.29 -5.22 4.06
C SER A 212 -30.89 -6.31 5.06
N CYS A 213 -30.03 -5.93 5.99
CA CYS A 213 -29.58 -6.76 7.12
C CYS A 213 -29.73 -6.04 8.45
N ASP A 214 -30.41 -4.88 8.45
CA ASP A 214 -30.77 -4.22 9.69
C ASP A 214 -32.04 -4.86 10.26
N SER A 215 -31.87 -5.63 11.34
CA SER A 215 -32.96 -6.25 12.06
C SER A 215 -33.89 -5.26 12.76
N LEU A 216 -33.49 -3.98 12.89
CA LEU A 216 -34.29 -2.93 13.52
C LEU A 216 -35.14 -2.13 12.51
N GLY A 217 -35.06 -2.46 11.22
CA GLY A 217 -35.86 -1.82 10.18
C GLY A 217 -35.43 -0.41 9.81
N GLY A 218 -34.17 -0.04 10.08
CA GLY A 218 -33.57 1.21 9.65
C GLY A 218 -33.42 1.29 8.13
N HIS A 219 -33.23 2.52 7.67
CA HIS A 219 -32.94 2.79 6.27
C HIS A 219 -31.52 2.30 5.96
N VAL A 220 -31.37 1.57 4.87
CA VAL A 220 -30.07 1.11 4.37
C VAL A 220 -29.98 1.42 2.88
N SER A 221 -28.80 1.81 2.42
CA SER A 221 -28.59 2.14 1.01
C SER A 221 -27.16 1.84 0.56
N ILE A 222 -27.00 1.56 -0.74
CA ILE A 222 -25.68 1.23 -1.28
C ILE A 222 -24.80 2.48 -1.25
N GLY A 223 -23.71 2.43 -0.48
CA GLY A 223 -22.68 3.48 -0.39
C GLY A 223 -21.82 3.61 -1.65
N THR A 224 -22.43 3.98 -2.78
CA THR A 224 -21.77 4.05 -4.09
C THR A 224 -20.60 5.05 -4.14
N GLN A 225 -20.64 6.08 -3.30
CA GLN A 225 -19.60 7.11 -3.18
C GLN A 225 -18.29 6.50 -2.62
N PHE A 226 -18.37 5.61 -1.63
CA PHE A 226 -17.19 4.91 -1.11
C PHE A 226 -16.59 3.98 -2.16
N ASN A 227 -17.44 3.30 -2.94
CA ASN A 227 -16.97 2.39 -3.99
C ASN A 227 -16.03 3.06 -4.99
N LYS A 228 -16.23 4.35 -5.30
CA LYS A 228 -15.33 5.11 -6.18
C LYS A 228 -13.91 5.20 -5.65
N LEU A 229 -13.74 5.50 -4.36
CA LEU A 229 -12.42 5.55 -3.73
C LEU A 229 -11.79 4.16 -3.64
N VAL A 230 -12.61 3.16 -3.31
CA VAL A 230 -12.14 1.77 -3.21
C VAL A 230 -11.68 1.26 -4.58
N ASP A 231 -12.43 1.51 -5.65
CA ASP A 231 -12.05 1.12 -7.02
C ASP A 231 -10.82 1.88 -7.50
N ALA A 232 -10.75 3.20 -7.27
CA ALA A 232 -9.60 4.02 -7.66
C ALA A 232 -8.28 3.60 -6.99
N SER A 233 -8.36 2.97 -5.82
CA SER A 233 -7.20 2.51 -5.04
C SER A 233 -7.02 0.99 -5.01
N ASN A 234 -7.86 0.25 -5.73
CA ASN A 234 -7.91 -1.22 -5.70
C ASN A 234 -8.03 -1.76 -4.26
N GLY A 235 -8.80 -1.10 -3.39
CA GLY A 235 -9.00 -1.53 -2.00
C GLY A 235 -10.08 -2.60 -1.85
N VAL A 236 -10.51 -2.84 -0.61
CA VAL A 236 -11.47 -3.91 -0.28
C VAL A 236 -12.88 -3.35 -0.11
N LYS A 237 -13.85 -3.99 -0.77
CA LYS A 237 -15.28 -3.86 -0.49
C LYS A 237 -15.75 -5.08 0.29
N SER A 238 -16.48 -4.89 1.38
CA SER A 238 -17.04 -5.98 2.18
C SER A 238 -18.43 -5.64 2.65
N SER A 239 -19.31 -6.65 2.69
CA SER A 239 -20.68 -6.47 3.16
C SER A 239 -20.71 -6.31 4.67
N ILE A 240 -21.34 -5.24 5.15
CA ILE A 240 -21.61 -5.02 6.58
C ILE A 240 -22.63 -6.01 7.15
N CYS A 241 -23.39 -6.67 6.27
CA CYS A 241 -24.41 -7.64 6.60
C CYS A 241 -23.89 -9.01 7.05
N ALA A 242 -22.57 -9.21 7.03
CA ALA A 242 -22.01 -10.45 7.54
C ALA A 242 -22.32 -10.61 9.04
N ALA A 243 -22.60 -11.85 9.46
CA ALA A 243 -22.92 -12.17 10.86
C ALA A 243 -21.77 -11.77 11.80
N ASP A 244 -20.53 -11.94 11.33
CA ASP A 244 -19.34 -11.35 11.91
C ASP A 244 -18.50 -10.69 10.81
N LEU A 245 -17.76 -9.63 11.15
CA LEU A 245 -16.94 -8.88 10.19
C LEU A 245 -15.53 -9.49 10.03
N SER A 246 -15.33 -10.77 10.38
CA SER A 246 -13.99 -11.38 10.38
C SER A 246 -13.37 -11.38 8.98
N SER A 247 -14.15 -11.79 7.96
CA SER A 247 -13.66 -11.78 6.57
C SER A 247 -13.36 -10.38 6.06
N ALA A 248 -14.17 -9.38 6.45
CA ALA A 248 -13.95 -7.99 6.07
C ALA A 248 -12.62 -7.47 6.63
N VAL A 249 -12.40 -7.64 7.93
CA VAL A 249 -11.17 -7.24 8.61
C VAL A 249 -9.96 -8.01 8.08
N ALA A 250 -10.09 -9.32 7.87
CA ALA A 250 -9.01 -10.15 7.32
C ALA A 250 -8.61 -9.72 5.91
N ASN A 251 -9.57 -9.42 5.03
CA ASN A 251 -9.29 -8.97 3.67
C ASN A 251 -8.64 -7.58 3.65
N ILE A 252 -9.14 -6.64 4.45
CA ILE A 252 -8.56 -5.29 4.58
C ILE A 252 -7.11 -5.38 5.08
N LYS A 253 -6.88 -6.17 6.14
CA LYS A 253 -5.56 -6.46 6.66
C LYS A 253 -4.64 -7.02 5.59
N ALA A 254 -5.06 -8.08 4.89
CA ALA A 254 -4.28 -8.70 3.83
C ALA A 254 -3.95 -7.71 2.70
N ARG A 255 -4.88 -6.82 2.36
CA ARG A 255 -4.66 -5.77 1.37
C ARG A 255 -3.62 -4.75 1.83
N ILE A 256 -3.69 -4.28 3.08
CA ILE A 256 -2.70 -3.36 3.67
C ILE A 256 -1.31 -4.01 3.66
N ILE A 257 -1.19 -5.23 4.20
CA ILE A 257 0.09 -5.95 4.25
C ILE A 257 0.65 -6.16 2.84
N SER A 258 -0.17 -6.64 1.90
CA SER A 258 0.26 -6.80 0.52
C SER A 258 0.75 -5.50 -0.11
N GLN A 259 0.12 -4.37 0.19
CA GLN A 259 0.53 -3.07 -0.35
C GLN A 259 1.88 -2.61 0.23
N LEU A 260 2.16 -2.94 1.49
CA LEU A 260 3.41 -2.59 2.18
C LEU A 260 4.56 -3.50 1.77
N THR A 261 4.31 -4.82 1.63
CA THR A 261 5.40 -5.83 1.49
C THR A 261 5.64 -6.30 0.05
N SER A 262 4.88 -5.84 -0.94
CA SER A 262 5.10 -6.24 -2.33
C SER A 262 6.35 -5.60 -2.93
N TYR A 263 7.13 -6.39 -3.68
CA TYR A 263 8.24 -5.90 -4.48
C TYR A 263 7.77 -5.50 -5.88
N ARG A 264 8.09 -4.28 -6.33
CA ARG A 264 7.83 -3.85 -7.71
C ARG A 264 9.05 -4.12 -8.57
N PHE A 265 8.86 -4.83 -9.68
CA PHE A 265 9.93 -4.99 -10.66
C PHE A 265 10.07 -3.73 -11.51
N GLY A 266 11.31 -3.30 -11.78
CA GLY A 266 11.59 -2.16 -12.66
C GLY A 266 11.38 -2.47 -14.15
N ASP A 267 11.46 -3.75 -14.51
CA ASP A 267 11.28 -4.27 -15.86
C ASP A 267 10.39 -5.51 -15.82
N VAL A 268 9.94 -5.98 -16.99
CA VAL A 268 9.25 -7.28 -17.11
C VAL A 268 10.21 -8.39 -16.65
N PRO A 269 9.95 -9.12 -15.55
CA PRO A 269 10.90 -10.12 -15.06
C PRO A 269 10.78 -11.43 -15.84
N ASN A 270 11.91 -12.11 -16.06
CA ASN A 270 11.91 -13.52 -16.44
C ASN A 270 11.62 -14.36 -15.19
N LYS A 271 10.37 -14.82 -15.07
CA LYS A 271 9.87 -15.58 -13.91
C LYS A 271 10.77 -16.75 -13.51
N ALA A 272 11.31 -17.50 -14.47
CA ALA A 272 12.14 -18.67 -14.21
C ALA A 272 13.49 -18.34 -13.54
N THR A 273 13.89 -17.08 -13.53
CA THR A 273 15.15 -16.60 -12.93
C THR A 273 14.96 -15.94 -11.58
N ILE A 274 13.72 -15.76 -11.12
CA ILE A 274 13.42 -15.10 -9.85
C ILE A 274 13.93 -15.97 -8.70
N GLN A 275 14.80 -15.41 -7.88
CA GLN A 275 15.25 -15.99 -6.62
C GLN A 275 14.97 -15.00 -5.50
N VAL A 276 14.27 -15.47 -4.47
CA VAL A 276 13.82 -14.65 -3.35
C VAL A 276 14.44 -15.16 -2.06
N THR A 277 14.96 -14.23 -1.27
CA THR A 277 15.35 -14.51 0.12
C THR A 277 14.74 -13.50 1.07
N VAL A 278 14.29 -13.97 2.23
CA VAL A 278 13.78 -13.16 3.34
C VAL A 278 14.58 -13.53 4.59
N GLY A 279 15.25 -12.55 5.22
CA GLY A 279 16.12 -12.81 6.37
C GLY A 279 17.23 -13.84 6.07
N GLY A 280 17.68 -13.93 4.82
CA GLY A 280 18.66 -14.91 4.35
C GLY A 280 18.11 -16.33 4.07
N LYS A 281 16.82 -16.58 4.31
CA LYS A 281 16.17 -17.86 3.96
C LYS A 281 15.58 -17.80 2.55
N ALA A 282 15.83 -18.83 1.76
CA ALA A 282 15.25 -18.95 0.42
C ALA A 282 13.73 -19.19 0.51
N ILE A 283 12.96 -18.43 -0.28
CA ILE A 283 11.51 -18.54 -0.36
C ILE A 283 11.11 -19.06 -1.73
N SER A 284 10.32 -20.13 -1.75
CA SER A 284 9.80 -20.74 -2.97
C SER A 284 8.56 -20.03 -3.50
N GLU A 285 8.28 -20.19 -4.79
CA GLU A 285 7.00 -19.79 -5.36
C GLU A 285 5.89 -20.68 -4.80
N ASP A 286 4.95 -20.11 -4.07
CA ASP A 286 3.81 -20.78 -3.47
C ASP A 286 2.73 -19.76 -3.12
N SER A 287 1.46 -20.08 -3.45
CA SER A 287 0.33 -19.16 -3.25
C SER A 287 -0.26 -19.19 -1.84
N ALA A 288 0.17 -20.11 -0.98
CA ALA A 288 -0.24 -20.21 0.41
C ALA A 288 0.86 -19.77 1.39
N ASN A 289 2.11 -20.18 1.13
CA ASN A 289 3.27 -19.91 1.98
C ASN A 289 4.55 -19.73 1.16
N GLY A 290 4.68 -18.58 0.52
CA GLY A 290 5.78 -18.29 -0.40
C GLY A 290 5.59 -16.96 -1.11
N TRP A 291 5.91 -16.92 -2.39
CA TRP A 291 5.62 -15.77 -3.24
C TRP A 291 4.85 -16.13 -4.50
N THR A 292 4.16 -15.15 -5.09
CA THR A 292 3.61 -15.22 -6.44
C THR A 292 4.06 -14.01 -7.27
N LEU A 293 4.14 -14.20 -8.58
CA LEU A 293 4.30 -13.11 -9.55
C LEU A 293 2.90 -12.66 -9.99
N GLU A 294 2.54 -11.43 -9.67
CA GLU A 294 1.26 -10.80 -10.02
C GLU A 294 1.48 -9.60 -10.95
N THR A 295 0.39 -9.10 -11.54
CA THR A 295 0.41 -7.90 -12.38
C THR A 295 -0.66 -6.92 -11.93
N GLU A 296 -0.33 -5.63 -11.93
CA GLU A 296 -1.28 -4.53 -11.73
C GLU A 296 -1.33 -3.68 -12.99
N VAL A 297 -2.52 -3.47 -13.55
CA VAL A 297 -2.72 -2.60 -14.70
C VAL A 297 -3.09 -1.21 -14.19
N ASN A 298 -2.24 -0.23 -14.46
CA ASN A 298 -2.46 1.18 -14.15
C ASN A 298 -2.60 1.95 -15.46
N GLY A 299 -3.83 2.05 -15.97
CA GLY A 299 -4.11 2.63 -17.28
C GLY A 299 -3.52 1.78 -18.41
N ALA A 300 -2.54 2.33 -19.14
CA ALA A 300 -1.84 1.62 -20.22
C ALA A 300 -0.57 0.89 -19.78
N THR A 301 -0.18 1.01 -18.50
CA THR A 301 1.05 0.43 -17.97
C THR A 301 0.74 -0.83 -17.16
N THR A 302 1.44 -1.93 -17.48
CA THR A 302 1.43 -3.15 -16.66
C THR A 302 2.64 -3.13 -15.74
N VAL A 303 2.38 -3.18 -14.44
CA VAL A 303 3.42 -3.33 -13.41
C VAL A 303 3.47 -4.78 -12.96
N TYR A 304 4.68 -5.34 -12.84
CA TYR A 304 4.90 -6.68 -12.31
C TYR A 304 5.26 -6.57 -10.83
N LEU A 305 4.64 -7.43 -10.02
CA LEU A 305 4.74 -7.41 -8.57
C LEU A 305 5.09 -8.80 -8.05
N LEU A 306 6.04 -8.89 -7.13
CA LEU A 306 6.21 -10.07 -6.29
C LEU A 306 5.40 -9.86 -5.01
N LYS A 307 4.48 -10.78 -4.72
CA LYS A 307 3.65 -10.75 -3.53
C LYS A 307 3.96 -11.93 -2.63
N PHE A 308 4.15 -11.65 -1.35
CA PHE A 308 4.41 -12.65 -0.32
C PHE A 308 3.11 -13.17 0.31
N HIS A 309 3.11 -14.44 0.71
CA HIS A 309 1.97 -15.13 1.31
C HIS A 309 2.40 -15.92 2.56
N GLY A 310 1.47 -16.13 3.48
CA GLY A 310 1.70 -16.96 4.66
C GLY A 310 2.85 -16.47 5.54
N GLU A 311 3.69 -17.40 5.99
CA GLU A 311 4.87 -17.14 6.83
C GLU A 311 6.03 -16.52 6.04
N ALA A 312 5.94 -16.45 4.70
CA ALA A 312 6.94 -15.77 3.88
C ALA A 312 6.74 -14.26 3.81
N ILE A 313 5.67 -13.71 4.39
CA ILE A 313 5.48 -12.26 4.51
C ILE A 313 6.59 -11.71 5.42
N PRO A 314 7.45 -10.82 4.90
CA PRO A 314 8.60 -10.32 5.65
C PRO A 314 8.15 -9.41 6.80
N ALA A 315 8.76 -9.60 7.97
CA ALA A 315 8.67 -8.60 9.03
C ALA A 315 9.47 -7.33 8.65
N ALA A 316 9.13 -6.20 9.28
CA ALA A 316 9.72 -4.90 8.97
C ALA A 316 11.24 -4.82 9.11
N ASN A 317 11.83 -5.66 9.96
CA ASN A 317 13.26 -5.74 10.20
C ASN A 317 13.96 -6.82 9.36
N GLU A 318 13.22 -7.60 8.59
CA GLU A 318 13.79 -8.64 7.73
C GLU A 318 14.20 -8.06 6.39
N GLN A 319 15.44 -8.34 6.01
CA GLN A 319 15.96 -7.96 4.70
C GLN A 319 15.33 -8.85 3.62
N VAL A 320 14.87 -8.24 2.54
CA VAL A 320 14.41 -8.97 1.36
C VAL A 320 15.32 -8.70 0.17
N THR A 321 15.74 -9.79 -0.47
CA THR A 321 16.53 -9.74 -1.71
C THR A 321 15.79 -10.50 -2.79
N VAL A 322 15.52 -9.81 -3.90
CA VAL A 322 14.95 -10.38 -5.11
C VAL A 322 15.98 -10.26 -6.23
N ASN A 323 16.48 -11.39 -6.71
CA ASN A 323 17.38 -11.46 -7.85
C ASN A 323 16.59 -11.98 -9.07
N TYR A 324 16.72 -11.32 -10.21
CA TYR A 324 16.08 -11.74 -11.45
C TYR A 324 16.83 -11.23 -12.68
N LYS A 325 16.58 -11.86 -13.83
CA LYS A 325 16.90 -11.31 -15.14
C LYS A 325 15.64 -10.69 -15.77
N PRO A 326 15.73 -9.58 -16.52
CA PRO A 326 14.63 -9.10 -17.34
C PRO A 326 14.24 -10.14 -18.39
N ASN A 327 12.97 -10.11 -18.81
CA ASN A 327 12.48 -10.98 -19.87
C ASN A 327 13.21 -10.64 -21.19
N GLY A 328 13.76 -11.65 -21.85
CA GLY A 328 14.56 -11.47 -23.06
C GLY A 328 16.04 -11.16 -22.83
N ALA A 329 16.51 -11.02 -21.58
CA ALA A 329 17.93 -10.95 -21.27
C ALA A 329 18.59 -12.33 -21.41
N THR A 330 19.65 -12.43 -22.21
CA THR A 330 20.43 -13.67 -22.41
C THR A 330 21.32 -13.99 -21.22
#